data_AF-A0A520I211-F1
#
_entry.id   AF-A0A520I211-F1
#
_cell.length_a   1.000
_cell.length_b   1.000
_cell.length_c   1.000
_cell.angle_alpha   90.00
_cell.angle_beta   90.00
_cell.angle_gamma   90.00
#
_symmetry.space_group_name_H-M   'P 1'
#
loop_
_entity.id
_entity.type
_entity.pdbx_description
1 polymer ?
#
loop_
_entity_poly.entity_id
_entity_poly.type
_entity_poly.pdbx_seq_one_letter_code
_entity_poly.pdbx_strand_id
1 'polypeptide(L)'
;QNLITTGGAAGETSGDTNSLTGSTLVSLNNALAATQARRIAAEQRYREAVTGGPSTEGSTNSAPLRAQIASLNAQYQQKLQTFRPDYPDMVALRAQIDALKAAVVSETRTSNADRAGSLRQDYQAARAEEDRLRSQVAGLSRSVLDQRGRRIRYTILQRDVDTNRTLYDALLQRYKEIGVAGGIGTAVASVVDRGAIPGGAYSPNLYLNLAIGAGLGLLIGMLAAIVLEFVNDTIKVPDDVRNKLQLAFLGGIPVTKGGKPVDELKDNLSPLTEAYLSTASALQFVSEGGVPKTLLVSSTRPAEGKSTSAWALAQSFTRLGKRVLMIDADMRRPAFVTGRDKVGLSHILTDSSSLSEHVLQSDVENLWIMPSGTIPPSP
;
A
#
# COMPACT_ATOMS: atom_id res chain seq x y z
N GLN A 1 36.94 -19.41 10.64
CA GLN A 1 37.27 -20.42 9.62
C GLN A 1 36.05 -21.31 9.45
N ASN A 2 35.25 -21.09 8.41
CA ASN A 2 34.15 -21.98 8.00
C ASN A 2 34.39 -22.30 6.52
N LEU A 3 35.33 -23.20 6.25
CA LEU A 3 35.56 -23.74 4.91
C LEU A 3 34.55 -24.87 4.69
N ILE A 4 33.56 -24.61 3.85
CA ILE A 4 32.63 -25.62 3.37
C ILE A 4 33.39 -26.47 2.35
N THR A 5 33.81 -27.66 2.76
CA THR A 5 34.38 -28.66 1.84
C THR A 5 33.21 -29.35 1.13
N THR A 6 33.15 -29.24 -0.19
CA THR A 6 32.24 -30.06 -1.01
C THR A 6 33.03 -31.29 -1.45
N GLY A 7 32.90 -32.37 -0.66
CA GLY A 7 33.45 -33.68 -0.98
C GLY A 7 32.86 -34.22 -2.30
N GLY A 8 33.74 -34.73 -3.14
CA GLY A 8 33.40 -35.38 -4.40
C GLY A 8 32.72 -36.74 -4.16
N ALA A 9 31.65 -36.98 -4.90
CA ALA A 9 31.17 -38.30 -5.23
C ALA A 9 30.79 -38.27 -6.72
N ALA A 10 31.54 -39.02 -7.52
CA ALA A 10 31.25 -39.26 -8.92
C ALA A 10 30.01 -40.14 -9.02
N GLY A 11 29.00 -39.68 -9.77
CA GLY A 11 27.74 -40.37 -10.00
C GLY A 11 26.90 -39.60 -11.01
N GLU A 12 27.06 -39.99 -12.28
CA GLU A 12 26.12 -39.90 -13.42
C GLU A 12 25.33 -38.60 -13.68
N THR A 13 25.81 -37.87 -14.68
CA THR A 13 25.06 -37.35 -15.84
C THR A 13 23.64 -36.83 -15.60
N SER A 14 23.51 -35.72 -14.87
CA SER A 14 22.49 -34.67 -15.10
C SER A 14 22.74 -33.45 -14.21
N GLY A 15 23.30 -32.37 -14.78
CA GLY A 15 23.25 -31.02 -14.18
C GLY A 15 24.56 -30.22 -14.17
N ASP A 16 25.11 -29.87 -15.34
CA ASP A 16 26.31 -29.04 -15.50
C ASP A 16 26.25 -27.66 -14.80
N THR A 17 25.04 -27.14 -14.52
CA THR A 17 24.87 -25.84 -13.86
C THR A 17 25.31 -25.83 -12.40
N ASN A 18 25.30 -26.98 -11.72
CA ASN A 18 25.53 -27.05 -10.27
C ASN A 18 27.02 -27.06 -9.90
N SER A 19 27.85 -27.59 -10.80
CA SER A 19 29.32 -27.51 -10.70
C SER A 19 29.80 -26.06 -10.86
N LEU A 20 29.16 -25.31 -11.77
CA LEU A 20 29.53 -23.93 -12.06
C LEU A 20 29.20 -22.97 -10.90
N THR A 21 28.00 -23.06 -10.31
CA THR A 21 27.63 -22.18 -9.19
C THR A 21 28.43 -22.49 -7.92
N GLY A 22 28.70 -23.78 -7.66
CA GLY A 22 29.54 -24.21 -6.55
C GLY A 22 31.00 -23.76 -6.70
N SER A 23 31.58 -23.92 -7.89
CA SER A 23 32.94 -23.46 -8.17
C SER A 23 33.06 -21.92 -8.12
N THR A 24 32.05 -21.20 -8.59
CA THR A 24 31.98 -19.73 -8.48
C THR A 24 31.94 -19.26 -7.03
N LEU A 25 31.22 -19.97 -6.16
CA LEU A 25 31.18 -19.64 -4.73
C LEU A 25 32.55 -19.83 -4.08
N VAL A 26 33.27 -20.90 -4.44
CA VAL A 26 34.63 -21.15 -3.96
C VAL A 26 35.61 -20.07 -4.45
N SER A 27 35.54 -19.69 -5.73
CA SER A 27 36.41 -18.65 -6.29
C SER A 27 36.15 -17.28 -5.63
N LEU A 28 34.89 -16.92 -5.40
CA LEU A 28 34.55 -15.68 -4.71
C LEU A 28 34.98 -15.69 -3.24
N ASN A 29 34.90 -16.83 -2.56
CA ASN A 29 35.36 -16.94 -1.17
C ASN A 29 36.89 -16.80 -1.09
N ASN A 30 37.62 -17.37 -2.04
CA ASN A 30 39.07 -17.17 -2.16
C ASN A 30 39.44 -15.71 -2.47
N ALA A 31 38.70 -15.06 -3.39
CA ALA A 31 38.89 -13.64 -3.70
C ALA A 31 38.58 -12.74 -2.50
N LEU A 32 37.54 -13.07 -1.71
CA LEU A 32 37.21 -12.37 -0.47
C LEU A 32 38.33 -12.52 0.56
N ALA A 33 38.85 -13.73 0.76
CA ALA A 33 39.96 -13.99 1.69
C ALA A 33 41.23 -13.22 1.27
N ALA A 34 41.55 -13.18 -0.03
CA ALA A 34 42.67 -12.40 -0.54
C ALA A 34 42.47 -10.87 -0.33
N THR A 35 41.26 -10.37 -0.53
CA THR A 35 40.92 -8.95 -0.32
C THR A 35 40.94 -8.57 1.16
N GLN A 36 40.50 -9.47 2.05
CA GLN A 36 40.62 -9.31 3.49
C GLN A 36 42.09 -9.18 3.93
N ALA A 37 42.97 -10.03 3.40
CA ALA A 37 44.40 -9.92 3.64
C ALA A 37 44.96 -8.56 3.16
N ARG A 38 44.55 -8.07 1.98
CA ARG A 38 44.93 -6.75 1.46
C ARG A 38 44.45 -5.61 2.35
N ARG A 39 43.19 -5.65 2.82
CA ARG A 39 42.66 -4.63 3.73
C ARG A 39 43.44 -4.59 5.04
N ILE A 40 43.73 -5.76 5.63
CA ILE A 40 44.51 -5.86 6.87
C ILE A 40 45.90 -5.26 6.67
N ALA A 41 46.58 -5.58 5.57
CA ALA A 41 47.88 -4.99 5.24
C ALA A 41 47.82 -3.47 5.01
N ALA A 42 46.79 -2.98 4.32
CA ALA A 42 46.58 -1.54 4.11
C ALA A 42 46.28 -0.81 5.43
N GLU A 43 45.49 -1.42 6.31
CA GLU A 43 45.19 -0.90 7.65
C GLU A 43 46.44 -0.79 8.52
N GLN A 44 47.30 -1.81 8.50
CA GLN A 44 48.58 -1.78 9.21
C GLN A 44 49.46 -0.64 8.70
N ARG A 45 49.63 -0.49 7.38
CA ARG A 45 50.41 0.61 6.78
C ARG A 45 49.84 1.99 7.14
N TYR A 46 48.52 2.15 7.12
CA TYR A 46 47.87 3.41 7.51
C TYR A 46 48.10 3.71 8.99
N ARG A 47 47.92 2.72 9.87
CA ARG A 47 48.17 2.89 11.31
C ARG A 47 49.63 3.27 11.58
N GLU A 48 50.59 2.60 10.95
CA GLU A 48 52.02 2.91 11.06
C GLU A 48 52.36 4.33 10.59
N ALA A 49 51.71 4.81 9.52
CA ALA A 49 51.89 6.18 9.03
C ALA A 49 51.31 7.24 9.99
N VAL A 50 50.19 6.93 10.66
CA VAL A 50 49.55 7.84 11.64
C VAL A 50 50.30 7.88 12.96
N THR A 51 50.82 6.74 13.44
CA THR A 51 51.57 6.67 14.70
C THR A 51 53.02 7.15 14.60
N GLY A 52 53.47 7.53 13.40
CA GLY A 52 54.81 8.09 13.18
C GLY A 52 55.93 7.06 13.34
N GLY A 53 55.71 5.82 12.90
CA GLY A 53 56.74 4.78 12.92
C GLY A 53 57.99 5.17 12.13
N PRO A 54 59.18 4.62 12.48
CA PRO A 54 60.43 4.90 11.78
C PRO A 54 60.32 4.36 10.35
N SER A 55 59.94 5.23 9.42
CA SER A 55 59.91 4.89 8.01
C SER A 55 61.31 5.07 7.44
N THR A 56 61.85 3.97 6.92
CA THR A 56 63.17 3.87 6.27
C THR A 56 63.26 4.72 5.00
N GLU A 57 62.12 5.11 4.44
CA GLU A 57 62.00 6.02 3.31
C GLU A 57 61.90 7.47 3.82
N GLY A 58 63.01 7.99 4.35
CA GLY A 58 63.11 9.41 4.65
C GLY A 58 62.76 10.18 3.38
N SER A 59 61.72 11.03 3.46
CA SER A 59 61.17 11.84 2.35
C SER A 59 62.29 12.21 1.37
N THR A 60 62.23 11.64 0.16
CA THR A 60 63.25 11.79 -0.89
C THR A 60 63.51 13.27 -1.21
N ASN A 61 62.50 14.12 -1.00
CA ASN A 61 62.57 15.57 -1.17
C ASN A 61 63.32 16.28 -0.03
N SER A 62 63.37 15.69 1.18
CA SER A 62 64.09 16.26 2.33
C SER A 62 65.60 15.93 2.31
N ALA A 63 66.01 14.91 1.57
CA ALA A 63 67.42 14.51 1.44
C ALA A 63 68.35 15.61 0.87
N PRO A 64 68.03 16.31 -0.24
CA PRO A 64 68.88 17.39 -0.75
C PRO A 64 68.94 18.59 0.22
N LEU A 65 67.85 18.90 0.91
CA LEU A 65 67.81 19.98 1.91
C LEU A 65 68.67 19.64 3.13
N ARG A 66 68.66 18.38 3.59
CA ARG A 66 69.56 17.90 4.66
C ARG A 66 71.03 17.95 4.24
N ALA A 67 71.33 17.61 2.99
CA ALA A 67 72.69 17.72 2.44
C ALA A 67 73.17 19.18 2.38
N GLN A 68 72.30 20.11 1.98
CA GLN A 68 72.59 21.55 2.00
C GLN A 68 72.79 22.10 3.42
N ILE A 69 71.97 21.65 4.39
CA ILE A 69 72.17 22.01 5.81
C ILE A 69 73.53 21.50 6.31
N ALA A 70 73.91 20.27 5.96
CA ALA A 70 75.21 19.71 6.34
C ALA A 70 76.39 20.49 5.74
N SER A 71 76.29 20.92 4.47
CA SER A 71 77.34 21.72 3.83
C SER A 71 77.45 23.13 4.40
N LEU A 72 76.33 23.80 4.67
CA LEU A 72 76.32 25.12 5.32
C LEU A 72 76.81 25.05 6.78
N ASN A 73 76.47 23.98 7.50
CA ASN A 73 77.02 23.73 8.84
C ASN A 73 78.54 23.55 8.78
N ALA A 74 79.06 22.81 7.80
CA ALA A 74 80.50 22.66 7.62
C ALA A 74 81.19 24.01 7.32
N GLN A 75 80.60 24.85 6.47
CA GLN A 75 81.10 26.20 6.19
C GLN A 75 81.04 27.11 7.43
N TYR A 76 79.98 27.00 8.23
CA TYR A 76 79.85 27.74 9.49
C TYR A 76 80.96 27.34 10.48
N GLN A 77 81.24 26.04 10.62
CA GLN A 77 82.31 25.54 11.49
C GLN A 77 83.71 25.98 11.01
N GLN A 78 83.94 26.02 9.70
CA GLN A 78 85.20 26.50 9.14
C GLN A 78 85.40 28.01 9.40
N LYS A 79 84.36 28.84 9.19
CA LYS A 79 84.43 30.29 9.44
C LYS A 79 84.53 30.64 10.93
N LEU A 80 84.04 29.78 11.81
CA LEU A 80 84.13 29.95 13.27
C LEU A 80 85.60 29.94 13.77
N GLN A 81 86.52 29.33 13.02
CA GLN A 81 87.94 29.34 13.36
C GLN A 81 88.61 30.70 13.15
N THR A 82 88.01 31.57 12.32
CA THR A 82 88.58 32.89 11.96
C THR A 82 87.73 34.05 12.45
N PHE A 83 86.40 33.91 12.47
CA PHE A 83 85.45 34.97 12.81
C PHE A 83 84.68 34.65 14.10
N ARG A 84 84.36 35.69 14.89
CA ARG A 84 83.48 35.55 16.06
C ARG A 84 82.03 35.30 15.63
N PRO A 85 81.22 34.63 16.48
CA PRO A 85 79.82 34.31 16.18
C PRO A 85 78.94 35.52 15.81
N ASP A 86 79.25 36.71 16.32
CA ASP A 86 78.43 37.92 16.14
C ASP A 86 78.77 38.72 14.86
N TYR A 87 79.72 38.26 14.05
CA TYR A 87 80.09 38.92 12.80
C TYR A 87 78.94 38.82 11.77
N PRO A 88 78.66 39.87 10.96
CA PRO A 88 77.50 39.90 10.05
C PRO A 88 77.36 38.68 9.13
N ASP A 89 78.46 38.16 8.58
CA ASP A 89 78.43 36.97 7.71
C ASP A 89 78.04 35.69 8.47
N MET A 90 78.37 35.58 9.76
CA MET A 90 78.02 34.42 10.60
C MET A 90 76.55 34.44 10.98
N VAL A 91 75.99 35.61 11.26
CA VAL A 91 74.56 35.80 11.51
C VAL A 91 73.75 35.48 10.25
N ALA A 92 74.19 35.94 9.07
CA ALA A 92 73.56 35.62 7.80
C ALA A 92 73.57 34.11 7.50
N LEU A 93 74.71 33.44 7.74
CA LEU A 93 74.83 32.00 7.54
C LEU A 93 73.96 31.19 8.51
N ARG A 94 73.86 31.62 9.78
CA ARG A 94 72.96 31.03 10.77
C ARG A 94 71.50 31.18 10.37
N ALA A 95 71.09 32.37 9.90
CA ALA A 95 69.74 32.61 9.41
C ALA A 95 69.38 31.72 8.21
N GLN A 96 70.32 31.48 7.29
CA GLN A 96 70.13 30.54 6.18
C GLN A 96 69.95 29.09 6.65
N ILE A 97 70.77 28.65 7.62
CA ILE A 97 70.65 27.30 8.21
C ILE A 97 69.29 27.14 8.90
N ASP A 98 68.85 28.13 9.67
CA ASP A 98 67.58 28.06 10.40
C ASP A 98 66.38 28.12 9.46
N ALA A 99 66.43 28.91 8.38
CA ALA A 99 65.42 28.92 7.33
C ALA A 99 65.33 27.56 6.61
N LEU A 100 66.46 26.93 6.27
CA LEU A 100 66.49 25.60 5.66
C LEU A 100 65.99 24.51 6.62
N LYS A 101 66.32 24.59 7.92
CA LYS A 101 65.77 23.67 8.93
C LYS A 101 64.24 23.79 9.02
N ALA A 102 63.72 25.01 9.03
CA ALA A 102 62.27 25.24 9.03
C ALA A 102 61.61 24.66 7.77
N ALA A 103 62.23 24.85 6.60
CA ALA A 103 61.76 24.28 5.33
C ALA A 103 61.76 22.74 5.33
N VAL A 104 62.77 22.09 5.93
CA VAL A 104 62.80 20.62 6.07
C VAL A 104 61.66 20.13 6.95
N VAL A 105 61.37 20.81 8.06
CA VAL A 105 60.26 20.43 8.96
C VAL A 105 58.91 20.60 8.28
N SER A 106 58.68 21.70 7.54
CA SER A 106 57.44 21.88 6.77
C SER A 106 57.29 20.83 5.68
N GLU A 107 58.34 20.56 4.89
CA GLU A 107 58.31 19.55 3.81
C GLU A 107 58.06 18.15 4.37
N THR A 108 58.64 17.83 5.53
CA THR A 108 58.44 16.53 6.19
C THR A 108 57.01 16.39 6.71
N ARG A 109 56.41 17.46 7.23
CA ARG A 109 55.00 17.47 7.66
C ARG A 109 54.04 17.31 6.49
N THR A 110 54.25 18.04 5.39
CA THR A 110 53.44 17.93 4.17
C THR A 110 53.56 16.52 3.59
N SER A 111 54.78 16.02 3.41
CA SER A 111 55.04 14.67 2.88
C SER A 111 54.41 13.55 3.74
N ASN A 112 54.46 13.68 5.06
CA ASN A 112 53.79 12.74 5.98
C ASN A 112 52.26 12.84 5.90
N ALA A 113 51.72 14.05 5.76
CA ALA A 113 50.28 14.26 5.61
C ALA A 113 49.77 13.69 4.27
N ASP A 114 50.49 13.91 3.18
CA ASP A 114 50.16 13.38 1.85
C ASP A 114 50.24 11.84 1.84
N ARG A 115 51.26 11.26 2.49
CA ARG A 115 51.39 9.81 2.66
C ARG A 115 50.26 9.22 3.51
N ALA A 116 49.90 9.87 4.61
CA ALA A 116 48.76 9.44 5.42
C ALA A 116 47.45 9.54 4.62
N GLY A 117 47.32 10.56 3.77
CA GLY A 117 46.20 10.74 2.84
C GLY A 117 46.09 9.63 1.79
N SER A 118 47.19 9.29 1.11
CA SER A 118 47.20 8.23 0.10
C SER A 118 46.96 6.84 0.71
N LEU A 119 47.58 6.54 1.85
CA LEU A 119 47.35 5.28 2.57
C LEU A 119 45.91 5.17 3.11
N ARG A 120 45.29 6.30 3.49
CA ARG A 120 43.88 6.33 3.86
C ARG A 120 42.99 5.99 2.68
N GLN A 121 43.29 6.54 1.50
CA GLN A 121 42.56 6.25 0.27
C GLN A 121 42.69 4.77 -0.12
N ASP A 122 43.90 4.21 -0.02
CA ASP A 122 44.14 2.78 -0.28
C ASP A 122 43.37 1.87 0.69
N TYR A 123 43.36 2.20 1.98
CA TYR A 123 42.58 1.47 2.98
C TYR A 123 41.08 1.55 2.70
N GLN A 124 40.57 2.73 2.36
CA GLN A 124 39.15 2.91 2.03
C GLN A 124 38.76 2.14 0.76
N ALA A 125 39.60 2.14 -0.27
CA ALA A 125 39.37 1.36 -1.48
C ALA A 125 39.36 -0.15 -1.21
N ALA A 126 40.34 -0.65 -0.43
CA ALA A 126 40.39 -2.06 -0.03
C ALA A 126 39.17 -2.49 0.80
N ARG A 127 38.69 -1.61 1.68
CA ARG A 127 37.47 -1.86 2.48
C ARG A 127 36.22 -1.91 1.61
N ALA A 128 36.05 -0.97 0.68
CA ALA A 128 34.91 -0.94 -0.22
C ALA A 128 34.84 -2.21 -1.11
N GLU A 129 35.99 -2.70 -1.57
CA GLU A 129 36.06 -3.93 -2.36
C GLU A 129 35.73 -5.19 -1.52
N GLU A 130 36.17 -5.25 -0.26
CA GLU A 130 35.76 -6.32 0.66
C GLU A 130 34.24 -6.34 0.85
N ASP A 131 33.64 -5.18 1.14
CA ASP A 131 32.21 -5.07 1.37
C ASP A 131 31.40 -5.49 0.13
N ARG A 132 31.88 -5.12 -1.07
CA ARG A 132 31.32 -5.56 -2.36
C ARG A 132 31.37 -7.08 -2.50
N LEU A 133 32.55 -7.70 -2.36
CA LEU A 133 32.70 -9.15 -2.49
C LEU A 133 31.91 -9.91 -1.44
N ARG A 134 31.87 -9.40 -0.20
CA ARG A 134 31.08 -9.99 0.89
C ARG A 134 29.59 -10.03 0.56
N SER A 135 29.06 -8.95 -0.01
CA SER A 135 27.66 -8.88 -0.44
C SER A 135 27.35 -9.89 -1.56
N GLN A 136 28.27 -10.06 -2.52
CA GLN A 136 28.14 -11.04 -3.61
C GLN A 136 28.16 -12.47 -3.10
N VAL A 137 29.08 -12.81 -2.19
CA VAL A 137 29.16 -14.13 -1.55
C VAL A 137 27.87 -14.42 -0.77
N ALA A 138 27.35 -13.46 -0.01
CA ALA A 138 26.11 -13.62 0.74
C ALA A 138 24.89 -13.85 -0.18
N GLY A 139 24.79 -13.08 -1.27
CA GLY A 139 23.74 -13.24 -2.28
C GLY A 139 23.79 -14.62 -2.95
N LEU A 140 24.96 -15.01 -3.45
CA LEU A 140 25.16 -16.29 -4.12
C LEU A 140 24.89 -17.48 -3.18
N SER A 141 25.32 -17.37 -1.92
CA SER A 141 25.05 -18.39 -0.90
C SER A 141 23.56 -18.63 -0.69
N ARG A 142 22.74 -17.56 -0.64
CA ARG A 142 21.27 -17.68 -0.53
C ARG A 142 20.68 -18.36 -1.76
N SER A 143 21.11 -17.96 -2.96
CA SER A 143 20.64 -18.58 -4.22
C SER A 143 20.98 -20.07 -4.30
N VAL A 144 22.18 -20.47 -3.86
CA VAL A 144 22.59 -21.88 -3.82
C VAL A 144 21.75 -22.70 -2.84
N LEU A 145 21.48 -22.17 -1.64
CA LEU A 145 20.65 -22.85 -0.64
C LEU A 145 19.20 -23.00 -1.11
N ASP A 146 18.63 -21.97 -1.71
CA ASP A 146 17.28 -21.99 -2.26
C ASP A 146 17.17 -22.98 -3.44
N GLN A 147 18.14 -22.99 -4.36
CA GLN A 147 18.20 -23.96 -5.44
C GLN A 147 18.30 -25.40 -4.92
N ARG A 148 19.09 -25.64 -3.86
CA ARG A 148 19.14 -26.95 -3.19
C ARG A 148 17.79 -27.34 -2.60
N GLY A 149 17.09 -26.43 -1.93
CA GLY A 149 15.75 -26.66 -1.39
C GLY A 149 14.73 -27.03 -2.48
N ARG A 150 14.71 -26.29 -3.59
CA ARG A 150 13.84 -26.59 -4.74
C ARG A 150 14.15 -27.95 -5.37
N ARG A 151 15.43 -28.34 -5.46
CA ARG A 151 15.82 -29.65 -5.99
C ARG A 151 15.39 -30.81 -5.10
N ILE A 152 15.54 -30.69 -3.79
CA ILE A 152 15.06 -31.71 -2.84
C ILE A 152 13.55 -31.91 -3.03
N ARG A 153 12.78 -30.81 -3.12
CA ARG A 153 11.34 -30.87 -3.38
C ARG A 153 11.02 -31.52 -4.73
N TYR A 154 11.76 -31.18 -5.78
CA TYR A 154 11.61 -31.80 -7.09
C TYR A 154 11.87 -33.31 -7.03
N THR A 155 12.94 -33.77 -6.38
CA THR A 155 13.25 -35.20 -6.23
C THR A 155 12.18 -35.94 -5.42
N ILE A 156 11.60 -35.33 -4.39
CA ILE A 156 10.47 -35.92 -3.65
C ILE A 156 9.25 -36.07 -4.56
N LEU A 157 8.87 -35.01 -5.28
CA LEU A 157 7.73 -35.06 -6.20
C LEU A 157 7.94 -36.07 -7.34
N GLN A 158 9.16 -36.15 -7.87
CA GLN A 158 9.52 -37.14 -8.88
C GLN A 158 9.38 -38.57 -8.34
N ARG A 159 9.89 -38.82 -7.12
CA ARG A 159 9.74 -40.10 -6.44
C ARG A 159 8.27 -40.47 -6.20
N ASP A 160 7.42 -39.50 -5.86
CA ASP A 160 5.98 -39.71 -5.69
C ASP A 160 5.32 -40.09 -7.02
N VAL A 161 5.67 -39.42 -8.12
CA VAL A 161 5.19 -39.75 -9.47
C VAL A 161 5.63 -41.16 -9.88
N ASP A 162 6.90 -41.51 -9.69
CA ASP A 162 7.44 -42.83 -10.03
C ASP A 162 6.78 -43.94 -9.20
N THR A 163 6.53 -43.68 -7.91
CA THR A 163 5.83 -44.61 -7.01
C THR A 163 4.40 -44.83 -7.48
N ASN A 164 3.66 -43.76 -7.78
CA ASN A 164 2.29 -43.85 -8.27
C ASN A 164 2.19 -44.57 -9.63
N ARG A 165 3.16 -44.33 -10.52
CA ARG A 165 3.25 -45.03 -11.80
C ARG A 165 3.48 -46.53 -11.60
N THR A 166 4.41 -46.90 -10.72
CA THR A 166 4.68 -48.31 -10.39
C THR A 166 3.45 -48.99 -9.79
N LEU A 167 2.73 -48.32 -8.89
CA LEU A 167 1.47 -48.83 -8.32
C LEU A 167 0.38 -49.01 -9.39
N TYR A 168 0.25 -48.03 -10.30
CA TYR A 168 -0.69 -48.12 -11.42
C TYR A 168 -0.37 -49.31 -12.34
N ASP A 169 0.90 -49.47 -12.72
CA ASP A 169 1.35 -50.56 -13.58
C ASP A 169 1.13 -51.93 -12.91
N ALA A 170 1.38 -52.05 -11.60
CA ALA A 170 1.11 -53.26 -10.83
C ALA A 170 -0.39 -53.59 -10.76
N LEU A 171 -1.26 -52.60 -10.55
CA LEU A 171 -2.71 -52.79 -10.56
C LEU A 171 -3.22 -53.20 -11.94
N LEU A 172 -2.69 -52.60 -13.01
CA LEU A 172 -3.04 -52.94 -14.38
C LEU A 172 -2.59 -54.36 -14.74
N GLN A 173 -1.39 -54.76 -14.30
CA GLN A 173 -0.91 -56.12 -14.46
C GLN A 173 -1.82 -57.11 -13.71
N ARG A 174 -2.16 -56.84 -12.45
CA ARG A 174 -3.08 -57.68 -11.67
C ARG A 174 -4.47 -57.80 -12.31
N TYR A 175 -4.98 -56.71 -12.88
CA TYR A 175 -6.24 -56.71 -13.63
C TYR A 175 -6.16 -57.62 -14.86
N LYS A 176 -5.08 -57.53 -15.64
CA LYS A 176 -4.85 -58.38 -16.82
C LYS A 176 -4.63 -59.85 -16.43
N GLU A 177 -3.91 -60.14 -15.36
CA GLU A 177 -3.72 -61.50 -14.85
C GLU A 177 -5.05 -62.14 -14.44
N ILE A 178 -5.94 -61.41 -13.76
CA ILE A 178 -7.30 -61.91 -13.44
C ILE A 178 -8.10 -62.19 -14.72
N GLY A 179 -7.99 -61.31 -15.74
CA GLY A 179 -8.64 -61.49 -17.03
C GLY A 179 -8.11 -62.69 -17.85
N VAL A 180 -6.83 -63.05 -17.69
CA VAL A 180 -6.19 -64.17 -18.41
C VAL A 180 -6.29 -65.48 -17.61
N ALA A 181 -6.22 -65.45 -16.28
CA ALA A 181 -6.37 -66.62 -15.42
C ALA A 181 -7.79 -67.21 -15.45
N GLY A 182 -8.79 -66.43 -15.87
CA GLY A 182 -10.15 -66.92 -16.12
C GLY A 182 -10.32 -67.80 -17.37
N GLY A 183 -9.23 -68.10 -18.09
CA GLY A 183 -9.25 -68.71 -19.43
C GLY A 183 -8.45 -69.99 -19.61
N ILE A 184 -8.33 -70.89 -18.62
CA ILE A 184 -7.86 -72.28 -18.84
C ILE A 184 -8.59 -73.23 -17.89
N GLY A 185 -9.39 -74.17 -18.45
CA GLY A 185 -9.87 -75.35 -17.72
C GLY A 185 -11.35 -75.66 -17.91
N THR A 186 -11.62 -76.73 -18.65
CA THR A 186 -12.93 -77.33 -18.89
C THR A 186 -13.68 -77.72 -17.61
N ALA A 187 -14.97 -77.36 -17.59
CA ALA A 187 -16.04 -77.57 -16.61
C ALA A 187 -15.90 -78.68 -15.54
N VAL A 188 -16.09 -78.30 -14.27
CA VAL A 188 -17.21 -78.76 -13.39
C VAL A 188 -17.54 -77.61 -12.43
N ALA A 189 -18.42 -76.69 -12.82
CA ALA A 189 -18.82 -75.59 -11.94
C ALA A 189 -19.76 -76.11 -10.84
N SER A 190 -19.32 -76.02 -9.59
CA SER A 190 -20.17 -76.07 -8.39
C SER A 190 -20.31 -74.63 -7.87
N VAL A 191 -21.53 -74.24 -7.48
CA VAL A 191 -21.79 -72.89 -6.94
C VAL A 191 -21.22 -72.83 -5.53
N VAL A 192 -20.01 -72.29 -5.40
CA VAL A 192 -19.31 -72.09 -4.12
C VAL A 192 -19.88 -70.90 -3.34
N ASP A 193 -20.34 -69.87 -4.05
CA ASP A 193 -20.88 -68.66 -3.42
C ASP A 193 -22.05 -68.11 -4.22
N ARG A 194 -23.18 -67.87 -3.54
CA ARG A 194 -24.34 -67.23 -4.16
C ARG A 194 -24.17 -65.73 -3.99
N GLY A 195 -24.09 -65.00 -5.12
CA GLY A 195 -23.90 -63.55 -5.11
C GLY A 195 -24.83 -62.87 -4.12
N ALA A 196 -24.25 -62.16 -3.15
CA ALA A 196 -25.00 -61.41 -2.17
C ALA A 196 -25.91 -60.40 -2.89
N ILE A 197 -27.20 -60.43 -2.56
CA ILE A 197 -28.16 -59.46 -3.08
C ILE A 197 -27.65 -58.08 -2.61
N PRO A 198 -27.37 -57.13 -3.53
CA PRO A 198 -26.87 -55.82 -3.14
C PRO A 198 -27.86 -55.18 -2.17
N GLY A 199 -27.41 -54.88 -0.95
CA GLY A 199 -28.25 -54.23 0.07
C GLY A 199 -28.66 -52.80 -0.27
N GLY A 200 -28.12 -52.24 -1.36
CA GLY A 200 -28.45 -50.93 -1.88
C GLY A 200 -27.83 -50.67 -3.24
N ALA A 201 -28.23 -49.56 -3.86
CA ALA A 201 -27.68 -49.14 -5.15
C ALA A 201 -26.19 -48.76 -5.01
N TYR A 202 -25.34 -49.41 -5.80
CA TYR A 202 -23.91 -49.09 -5.89
C TYR A 202 -23.65 -47.74 -6.57
N SER A 203 -24.54 -47.33 -7.48
CA SER A 203 -24.51 -46.06 -8.21
C SER A 203 -25.93 -45.65 -8.59
N PRO A 204 -26.27 -44.35 -8.61
CA PRO A 204 -25.51 -43.19 -8.12
C PRO A 204 -25.64 -42.99 -6.60
N ASN A 205 -24.62 -42.39 -5.97
CA ASN A 205 -24.65 -42.07 -4.54
C ASN A 205 -25.53 -40.83 -4.29
N LEU A 206 -26.77 -41.07 -3.83
CA LEU A 206 -27.79 -40.04 -3.63
C LEU A 206 -27.29 -38.88 -2.74
N TYR A 207 -26.62 -39.18 -1.63
CA TYR A 207 -26.15 -38.15 -0.70
C TYR A 207 -25.07 -37.26 -1.33
N LEU A 208 -24.17 -37.85 -2.12
CA LEU A 208 -23.14 -37.10 -2.83
C LEU A 208 -23.75 -36.18 -3.89
N ASN A 209 -24.67 -36.71 -4.70
CA ASN A 209 -25.37 -35.92 -5.72
C ASN A 209 -26.22 -34.81 -5.11
N LEU A 210 -26.88 -35.08 -3.98
CA LEU A 210 -27.65 -34.09 -3.25
C LEU A 210 -26.76 -32.99 -2.66
N ALA A 211 -25.59 -33.34 -2.10
CA ALA A 211 -24.63 -32.37 -1.59
C ALA A 211 -24.08 -31.47 -2.71
N ILE A 212 -23.75 -32.06 -3.87
CA ILE A 212 -23.30 -31.30 -5.05
C ILE A 212 -24.41 -30.38 -5.57
N GLY A 213 -25.64 -30.90 -5.69
CA GLY A 213 -26.79 -30.14 -6.14
C GLY A 213 -27.15 -28.98 -5.20
N ALA A 214 -27.12 -29.22 -3.89
CA ALA A 214 -27.34 -28.18 -2.88
C ALA A 214 -26.24 -27.11 -2.92
N GLY A 215 -24.97 -27.52 -3.06
CA GLY A 215 -23.85 -26.59 -3.19
C GLY A 215 -23.93 -25.72 -4.44
N LEU A 216 -24.22 -26.32 -5.60
CA LEU A 216 -24.40 -25.60 -6.86
C LEU A 216 -25.64 -24.69 -6.82
N GLY A 217 -26.75 -25.17 -6.26
CA GLY A 217 -27.98 -24.38 -6.12
C GLY A 217 -27.78 -23.13 -5.25
N LEU A 218 -27.06 -23.26 -4.13
CA LEU A 218 -26.74 -22.13 -3.25
C LEU A 218 -25.82 -21.13 -3.98
N LEU A 219 -24.82 -21.64 -4.69
CA LEU A 219 -23.90 -20.80 -5.48
C LEU A 219 -24.64 -20.01 -6.56
N ILE A 220 -25.52 -20.66 -7.33
CA ILE A 220 -26.33 -20.00 -8.36
C ILE A 220 -27.31 -19.01 -7.73
N GLY A 221 -27.95 -19.37 -6.61
CA GLY A 221 -28.85 -18.49 -5.88
C GLY A 221 -28.16 -17.22 -5.36
N MET A 222 -26.94 -17.35 -4.84
CA MET A 222 -26.14 -16.21 -4.39
C MET A 222 -25.73 -15.31 -5.57
N LEU A 223 -25.30 -15.90 -6.69
CA LEU A 223 -25.01 -15.16 -7.92
C LEU A 223 -26.24 -14.40 -8.44
N ALA A 224 -27.40 -15.06 -8.48
CA ALA A 224 -28.64 -14.44 -8.92
C ALA A 224 -29.06 -13.28 -7.99
N ALA A 225 -28.89 -13.41 -6.68
CA ALA A 225 -29.17 -12.34 -5.72
C ALA A 225 -28.28 -11.11 -5.96
N ILE A 226 -26.99 -11.32 -6.23
CA ILE A 226 -26.05 -10.23 -6.57
C ILE A 226 -26.48 -9.54 -7.87
N VAL A 227 -26.81 -10.30 -8.92
CA VAL A 227 -27.27 -9.74 -10.20
C VAL A 227 -28.56 -8.95 -10.03
N LEU A 228 -29.53 -9.47 -9.27
CA LEU A 228 -30.77 -8.76 -8.97
C LEU A 228 -30.52 -7.46 -8.21
N GLU A 229 -29.53 -7.42 -7.33
CA GLU A 229 -29.13 -6.19 -6.64
C GLU A 229 -28.49 -5.17 -7.60
N PHE A 230 -27.70 -5.61 -8.58
CA PHE A 230 -27.13 -4.73 -9.61
C PHE A 230 -28.17 -4.19 -10.60
N VAL A 231 -29.23 -4.94 -10.90
CA VAL A 231 -30.33 -4.49 -11.78
C VAL A 231 -31.27 -3.52 -11.05
N ASN A 232 -31.19 -3.44 -9.72
CA ASN A 232 -32.07 -2.59 -8.93
C ASN A 232 -31.60 -1.13 -8.93
N ASP A 233 -32.20 -0.29 -9.78
CA ASP A 233 -31.88 1.14 -9.91
C ASP A 233 -32.40 2.04 -8.77
N THR A 234 -32.84 1.47 -7.65
CA THR A 234 -33.32 2.23 -6.49
C THR A 234 -32.19 3.03 -5.83
N ILE A 235 -32.51 4.20 -5.27
CA ILE A 235 -31.62 5.01 -4.41
C ILE A 235 -31.76 4.49 -2.98
N LYS A 236 -30.70 3.89 -2.42
CA LYS A 236 -30.71 3.28 -1.09
C LYS A 236 -29.78 3.99 -0.12
N VAL A 237 -28.67 4.54 -0.60
CA VAL A 237 -27.62 5.17 0.21
C VAL A 237 -27.50 6.65 -0.19
N PRO A 238 -27.15 7.57 0.74
CA PRO A 238 -26.93 8.98 0.40
C PRO A 238 -25.96 9.21 -0.78
N ASP A 239 -24.94 8.37 -0.90
CA ASP A 239 -23.97 8.42 -1.99
C ASP A 239 -24.58 8.10 -3.37
N ASP A 240 -25.69 7.35 -3.43
CA ASP A 240 -26.39 7.09 -4.69
C ASP A 240 -26.92 8.39 -5.31
N VAL A 241 -27.32 9.38 -4.50
CA VAL A 241 -27.80 10.67 -5.01
C VAL A 241 -26.68 11.41 -5.72
N ARG A 242 -25.49 11.45 -5.12
CA ARG A 242 -24.31 12.09 -5.71
C ARG A 242 -23.86 11.34 -6.97
N ASN A 243 -23.76 10.01 -6.90
CA ASN A 243 -23.18 9.21 -7.98
C ASN A 243 -24.15 9.06 -9.17
N LYS A 244 -25.43 8.77 -8.91
CA LYS A 244 -26.43 8.52 -9.97
C LYS A 244 -27.04 9.80 -10.53
N LEU A 245 -27.32 10.81 -9.70
CA LEU A 245 -28.01 12.03 -10.12
C LEU A 245 -27.08 13.24 -10.30
N GLN A 246 -25.82 13.17 -9.82
CA GLN A 246 -24.88 14.30 -9.84
C GLN A 246 -25.41 15.54 -9.11
N LEU A 247 -26.23 15.32 -8.07
CA LEU A 247 -26.82 16.37 -7.25
C LEU A 247 -26.27 16.31 -5.82
N ALA A 248 -26.32 17.45 -5.14
CA ALA A 248 -25.97 17.54 -3.73
C ALA A 248 -27.04 16.85 -2.87
N PHE A 249 -26.60 15.96 -1.99
CA PHE A 249 -27.47 15.38 -0.96
C PHE A 249 -27.69 16.40 0.16
N LEU A 250 -28.93 16.86 0.31
CA LEU A 250 -29.29 17.91 1.28
C LEU A 250 -29.62 17.37 2.68
N GLY A 251 -30.06 16.12 2.79
CA GLY A 251 -30.43 15.52 4.06
C GLY A 251 -31.27 14.24 3.90
N GLY A 252 -31.17 13.35 4.89
CA GLY A 252 -31.92 12.09 4.94
C GLY A 252 -33.02 12.17 5.98
N ILE A 253 -34.27 12.02 5.56
CA ILE A 253 -35.43 12.08 6.44
C ILE A 253 -35.78 10.67 6.92
N PRO A 254 -35.78 10.38 8.23
CA PRO A 254 -36.10 9.06 8.74
C PRO A 254 -37.59 8.73 8.56
N VAL A 255 -37.88 7.45 8.32
CA VAL A 255 -39.27 6.96 8.28
C VAL A 255 -39.81 6.89 9.72
N THR A 256 -40.95 7.54 9.96
CA THR A 256 -41.64 7.55 11.25
C THR A 256 -42.20 6.16 11.57
N LYS A 257 -41.84 5.60 12.73
CA LYS A 257 -42.24 4.23 13.12
C LYS A 257 -43.60 4.15 13.84
N GLY A 258 -44.23 5.27 14.19
CA GLY A 258 -45.33 5.27 15.17
C GLY A 258 -46.45 6.28 15.02
N GLY A 259 -46.66 6.94 13.87
CA GLY A 259 -47.75 7.90 13.71
C GLY A 259 -47.78 8.64 12.37
N LYS A 260 -48.69 9.62 12.25
CA LYS A 260 -48.65 10.55 11.11
C LYS A 260 -47.42 11.46 11.28
N PRO A 261 -46.61 11.69 10.22
CA PRO A 261 -45.42 12.54 10.31
C PRO A 261 -45.69 13.93 10.87
N VAL A 262 -46.89 14.46 10.63
CA VAL A 262 -47.33 15.78 11.12
C VAL A 262 -47.38 15.85 12.65
N ASP A 263 -47.65 14.73 13.33
CA ASP A 263 -47.70 14.71 14.80
C ASP A 263 -46.30 14.66 15.42
N GLU A 264 -45.36 13.92 14.82
CA GLU A 264 -43.95 13.94 15.24
C GLU A 264 -43.27 15.29 14.99
N LEU A 265 -43.71 16.05 13.98
CA LEU A 265 -43.22 17.41 13.71
C LEU A 265 -43.66 18.45 14.76
N LYS A 266 -44.70 18.16 15.55
CA LYS A 266 -45.10 19.02 16.68
C LYS A 266 -44.14 18.89 17.85
N ASP A 267 -43.50 17.73 17.99
CA ASP A 267 -42.44 17.54 18.97
C ASP A 267 -41.14 18.15 18.46
N ASN A 268 -40.64 19.14 19.19
CA ASN A 268 -39.44 19.88 18.84
C ASN A 268 -38.17 19.04 18.93
N LEU A 269 -38.18 17.96 19.71
CA LEU A 269 -37.03 17.11 19.98
C LEU A 269 -37.09 15.79 19.19
N SER A 270 -38.06 15.63 18.29
CA SER A 270 -38.18 14.40 17.52
C SER A 270 -37.04 14.24 16.51
N PRO A 271 -36.60 13.01 16.22
CA PRO A 271 -35.59 12.75 15.20
C PRO A 271 -35.98 13.28 13.81
N LEU A 272 -37.28 13.31 13.53
CA LEU A 272 -37.82 13.85 12.29
C LEU A 272 -37.61 15.37 12.22
N THR A 273 -37.94 16.09 13.30
CA THR A 273 -37.76 17.54 13.40
C THR A 273 -36.27 17.94 13.28
N GLU A 274 -35.37 17.21 13.95
CA GLU A 274 -33.92 17.44 13.84
C GLU A 274 -33.39 17.17 12.42
N ALA A 275 -33.88 16.13 11.74
CA ALA A 275 -33.49 15.84 10.36
C ALA A 275 -33.88 16.99 9.41
N TYR A 276 -35.09 17.55 9.57
CA TYR A 276 -35.52 18.71 8.78
C TYR A 276 -34.78 20.00 9.16
N LEU A 277 -34.46 20.21 10.43
CA LEU A 277 -33.66 21.37 10.87
C LEU A 277 -32.24 21.32 10.29
N SER A 278 -31.63 20.13 10.28
CA SER A 278 -30.34 19.87 9.64
C SER A 278 -30.41 20.14 8.13
N THR A 279 -31.45 19.64 7.45
CA THR A 279 -31.67 19.86 6.01
C THR A 279 -31.85 21.36 5.70
N ALA A 280 -32.65 22.07 6.50
CA ALA A 280 -32.86 23.52 6.36
C ALA A 280 -31.57 24.32 6.63
N SER A 281 -30.75 23.87 7.58
CA SER A 281 -29.42 24.45 7.86
C SER A 281 -28.45 24.24 6.69
N ALA A 282 -28.42 23.03 6.12
CA ALA A 282 -27.62 22.73 4.93
C ALA A 282 -28.02 23.60 3.72
N LEU A 283 -29.32 23.82 3.54
CA LEU A 283 -29.85 24.72 2.50
C LEU A 283 -29.38 26.18 2.64
N GLN A 284 -29.00 26.63 3.84
CA GLN A 284 -28.42 27.98 4.01
C GLN A 284 -27.08 28.13 3.32
N PHE A 285 -26.33 27.03 3.14
CA PHE A 285 -25.00 27.03 2.54
C PHE A 285 -25.03 26.79 1.03
N VAL A 286 -26.19 26.50 0.44
CA VAL A 286 -26.33 26.27 -1.00
C VAL A 286 -26.31 27.57 -1.80
N SER A 287 -26.68 28.69 -1.18
CA SER A 287 -26.74 30.01 -1.81
C SER A 287 -25.75 30.96 -1.14
N GLU A 288 -25.02 31.75 -1.95
CA GLU A 288 -24.03 32.72 -1.47
C GLU A 288 -24.63 33.77 -0.50
N GLY A 289 -25.95 33.98 -0.55
CA GLY A 289 -26.69 34.90 0.32
C GLY A 289 -27.37 34.26 1.54
N GLY A 290 -27.08 33.01 1.89
CA GLY A 290 -27.75 32.28 2.96
C GLY A 290 -28.99 31.51 2.47
N VAL A 291 -30.04 31.42 3.31
CA VAL A 291 -31.32 30.76 2.97
C VAL A 291 -31.87 31.30 1.64
N PRO A 292 -32.19 30.43 0.65
CA PRO A 292 -32.77 30.87 -0.61
C PRO A 292 -34.11 31.58 -0.39
N LYS A 293 -34.32 32.73 -1.06
CA LYS A 293 -35.57 33.51 -0.95
C LYS A 293 -36.80 32.80 -1.49
N THR A 294 -36.62 31.87 -2.42
CA THR A 294 -37.67 31.08 -3.04
C THR A 294 -37.18 29.66 -3.21
N LEU A 295 -37.96 28.70 -2.76
CA LEU A 295 -37.65 27.27 -2.83
C LEU A 295 -38.85 26.51 -3.39
N LEU A 296 -38.63 25.77 -4.48
CA LEU A 296 -39.60 24.84 -5.03
C LEU A 296 -39.32 23.44 -4.50
N VAL A 297 -40.30 22.82 -3.85
CA VAL A 297 -40.22 21.42 -3.41
C VAL A 297 -40.99 20.57 -4.42
N SER A 298 -40.27 19.69 -5.12
CA SER A 298 -40.85 18.75 -6.08
C SER A 298 -40.35 17.32 -5.84
N SER A 299 -40.92 16.34 -6.56
CA SER A 299 -40.46 14.94 -6.52
C SER A 299 -40.89 14.19 -7.77
N THR A 300 -40.33 13.01 -7.99
CA THR A 300 -40.49 12.22 -9.21
C THR A 300 -41.82 11.47 -9.31
N ARG A 301 -42.42 11.11 -8.17
CA ARG A 301 -43.67 10.33 -8.12
C ARG A 301 -44.66 10.90 -7.10
N PRO A 302 -45.96 10.58 -7.22
CA PRO A 302 -46.92 10.86 -6.16
C PRO A 302 -46.55 10.12 -4.86
N ALA A 303 -46.94 10.70 -3.72
CA ALA A 303 -46.76 10.11 -2.38
C ALA A 303 -45.30 9.91 -1.89
N GLU A 304 -44.33 10.64 -2.44
CA GLU A 304 -42.93 10.66 -1.93
C GLU A 304 -42.71 11.66 -0.78
N GLY A 305 -43.77 12.28 -0.25
CA GLY A 305 -43.68 13.17 0.91
C GLY A 305 -43.47 14.66 0.62
N LYS A 306 -43.58 15.12 -0.64
CA LYS A 306 -43.46 16.55 -1.03
C LYS A 306 -44.14 17.53 -0.07
N SER A 307 -45.44 17.38 0.15
CA SER A 307 -46.23 18.31 0.97
C SER A 307 -45.80 18.28 2.44
N THR A 308 -45.47 17.09 2.96
CA THR A 308 -44.93 16.92 4.32
C THR A 308 -43.57 17.58 4.46
N SER A 309 -42.66 17.38 3.50
CA SER A 309 -41.33 17.99 3.51
C SER A 309 -41.39 19.51 3.34
N ALA A 310 -42.29 20.02 2.50
CA ALA A 310 -42.50 21.46 2.34
C ALA A 310 -43.00 22.09 3.65
N TRP A 311 -43.96 21.46 4.32
CA TRP A 311 -44.45 21.90 5.64
C TRP A 311 -43.36 21.86 6.72
N ALA A 312 -42.61 20.76 6.78
CA ALA A 312 -41.55 20.59 7.77
C ALA A 312 -40.40 21.59 7.55
N LEU A 313 -39.95 21.78 6.31
CA LEU A 313 -38.93 22.77 5.97
C LEU A 313 -39.41 24.19 6.27
N ALA A 314 -40.68 24.51 6.01
CA ALA A 314 -41.23 25.82 6.33
C ALA A 314 -41.16 26.10 7.84
N GLN A 315 -41.56 25.12 8.68
CA GLN A 315 -41.39 25.21 10.13
C GLN A 315 -39.92 25.27 10.57
N SER A 316 -39.02 24.52 9.93
CA SER A 316 -37.59 24.59 10.24
C SER A 316 -37.00 25.97 9.92
N PHE A 317 -37.41 26.60 8.81
CA PHE A 317 -36.97 27.96 8.50
C PHE A 317 -37.51 29.02 9.46
N THR A 318 -38.73 28.88 9.99
CA THR A 318 -39.21 29.80 11.02
C THR A 318 -38.43 29.67 12.32
N ARG A 319 -38.04 28.45 12.70
CA ARG A 319 -37.15 28.21 13.85
C ARG A 319 -35.76 28.82 13.64
N LEU A 320 -35.30 28.93 12.39
CA LEU A 320 -34.08 29.65 12.02
C LEU A 320 -34.29 31.18 11.96
N GLY A 321 -35.40 31.68 12.52
CA GLY A 321 -35.74 33.10 12.63
C GLY A 321 -36.21 33.74 11.32
N LYS A 322 -36.61 32.95 10.32
CA LYS A 322 -37.08 33.48 9.03
C LYS A 322 -38.60 33.66 9.05
N ARG A 323 -39.06 34.67 8.30
CA ARG A 323 -40.47 34.82 7.94
C ARG A 323 -40.74 34.02 6.68
N VAL A 324 -41.65 33.06 6.76
CA VAL A 324 -41.86 32.07 5.70
C VAL A 324 -43.30 32.15 5.19
N LEU A 325 -43.44 32.25 3.87
CA LEU A 325 -44.71 32.04 3.18
C LEU A 325 -44.64 30.70 2.45
N MET A 326 -45.46 29.74 2.87
CA MET A 326 -45.65 28.49 2.17
C MET A 326 -46.78 28.65 1.15
N ILE A 327 -46.52 28.28 -0.10
CA ILE A 327 -47.51 28.34 -1.19
C ILE A 327 -47.78 26.91 -1.66
N ASP A 328 -49.02 26.45 -1.54
CA ASP A 328 -49.47 25.19 -2.12
C ASP A 328 -49.78 25.40 -3.60
N ALA A 329 -48.79 25.11 -4.45
CA ALA A 329 -48.90 25.23 -5.89
C ALA A 329 -49.44 23.96 -6.58
N ASP A 330 -49.84 22.92 -5.83
CA ASP A 330 -50.46 21.73 -6.42
C ASP A 330 -51.97 21.93 -6.57
N MET A 331 -52.36 22.59 -7.67
CA MET A 331 -53.76 22.83 -8.02
C MET A 331 -54.50 21.58 -8.52
N ARG A 332 -53.83 20.43 -8.67
CA ARG A 332 -54.45 19.17 -9.10
C ARG A 332 -54.82 18.28 -7.91
N ARG A 333 -53.98 18.25 -6.88
CA ARG A 333 -54.17 17.47 -5.65
C ARG A 333 -53.74 18.32 -4.44
N PRO A 334 -54.54 19.35 -4.08
CA PRO A 334 -54.17 20.28 -3.01
C PRO A 334 -53.99 19.54 -1.69
N ALA A 335 -52.87 19.83 -1.02
CA ALA A 335 -52.52 19.19 0.24
C ALA A 335 -53.11 19.95 1.45
N PHE A 336 -53.33 21.26 1.31
CA PHE A 336 -53.83 22.13 2.36
C PHE A 336 -55.22 22.66 2.02
N VAL A 337 -56.27 22.05 2.60
CA VAL A 337 -57.66 22.46 2.41
C VAL A 337 -58.13 23.23 3.65
N THR A 338 -58.49 24.50 3.46
CA THR A 338 -58.78 25.46 4.54
C THR A 338 -60.27 25.72 4.74
N GLY A 339 -61.13 25.10 3.91
CA GLY A 339 -62.59 25.27 3.94
C GLY A 339 -63.09 26.66 3.52
N ARG A 340 -62.23 27.51 2.94
CA ARG A 340 -62.58 28.85 2.45
C ARG A 340 -62.59 28.88 0.93
N ASP A 341 -63.77 28.99 0.31
CA ASP A 341 -64.00 28.79 -1.13
C ASP A 341 -63.51 29.93 -2.05
N LYS A 342 -62.75 30.92 -1.54
CA LYS A 342 -62.25 32.08 -2.31
C LYS A 342 -60.82 32.50 -1.96
N VAL A 343 -60.10 31.68 -1.20
CA VAL A 343 -58.76 31.98 -0.70
C VAL A 343 -57.77 31.01 -1.34
N GLY A 344 -56.63 31.52 -1.79
CA GLY A 344 -55.55 30.69 -2.34
C GLY A 344 -55.05 31.09 -3.72
N LEU A 345 -54.10 30.29 -4.23
CA LEU A 345 -53.32 30.54 -5.43
C LEU A 345 -54.16 30.57 -6.72
N SER A 346 -55.15 29.68 -6.86
CA SER A 346 -56.00 29.68 -8.06
C SER A 346 -56.77 30.98 -8.20
N HIS A 347 -57.30 31.52 -7.09
CA HIS A 347 -58.08 32.74 -7.11
C HIS A 347 -57.22 33.99 -7.33
N ILE A 348 -56.05 34.11 -6.69
CA ILE A 348 -55.17 35.29 -6.89
C ILE A 348 -54.63 35.37 -8.33
N LEU A 349 -54.55 34.24 -9.04
CA LEU A 349 -54.15 34.22 -10.45
C LEU A 349 -55.29 34.61 -11.40
N THR A 350 -56.55 34.52 -10.95
CA THR A 350 -57.73 34.81 -11.78
C THR A 350 -58.47 36.11 -11.41
N ASP A 351 -58.32 36.59 -10.18
CA ASP A 351 -59.03 37.74 -9.63
C ASP A 351 -58.05 38.89 -9.33
N SER A 352 -58.55 40.11 -9.24
CA SER A 352 -57.75 41.32 -8.95
C SER A 352 -57.70 41.67 -7.45
N SER A 353 -58.01 40.70 -6.60
CA SER A 353 -58.02 40.83 -5.13
C SER A 353 -56.60 41.00 -4.56
N SER A 354 -56.52 41.58 -3.34
CA SER A 354 -55.23 41.86 -2.72
C SER A 354 -54.52 40.58 -2.24
N LEU A 355 -53.20 40.49 -2.39
CA LEU A 355 -52.39 39.33 -1.95
C LEU A 355 -52.67 38.94 -0.49
N SER A 356 -52.86 39.94 0.39
CA SER A 356 -53.16 39.74 1.81
C SER A 356 -54.44 38.96 2.08
N GLU A 357 -55.42 38.99 1.19
CA GLU A 357 -56.68 38.24 1.34
C GLU A 357 -56.52 36.74 1.04
N HIS A 358 -55.49 36.37 0.28
CA HIS A 358 -55.20 34.98 -0.13
C HIS A 358 -54.20 34.26 0.79
N VAL A 359 -53.65 34.97 1.78
CA VAL A 359 -52.64 34.46 2.70
C VAL A 359 -53.26 34.28 4.09
N LEU A 360 -53.13 33.08 4.64
CA LEU A 360 -53.61 32.74 5.97
C LEU A 360 -52.43 32.65 6.94
N GLN A 361 -52.62 33.16 8.15
CA GLN A 361 -51.68 32.93 9.24
C GLN A 361 -51.86 31.49 9.75
N SER A 362 -50.74 30.77 9.92
CA SER A 362 -50.77 29.43 10.51
C SER A 362 -50.69 29.49 12.03
N ASP A 363 -50.88 28.34 12.69
CA ASP A 363 -50.68 28.20 14.14
C ASP A 363 -49.20 28.33 14.56
N VAL A 364 -48.27 28.38 13.60
CA VAL A 364 -46.84 28.53 13.83
C VAL A 364 -46.43 30.00 13.65
N GLU A 365 -45.72 30.55 14.63
CA GLU A 365 -45.21 31.92 14.58
C GLU A 365 -44.30 32.13 13.35
N ASN A 366 -44.44 33.27 12.68
CA ASN A 366 -43.69 33.65 11.48
C ASN A 366 -43.90 32.73 10.25
N LEU A 367 -44.94 31.88 10.26
CA LEU A 367 -45.34 31.05 9.12
C LEU A 367 -46.73 31.43 8.60
N TRP A 368 -46.78 31.78 7.32
CA TRP A 368 -48.00 32.02 6.57
C TRP A 368 -48.20 30.97 5.49
N ILE A 369 -49.46 30.69 5.13
CA ILE A 369 -49.83 29.68 4.14
C ILE A 369 -50.74 30.33 3.10
N MET A 370 -50.41 30.18 1.83
CA MET A 370 -51.31 30.38 0.71
C MET A 370 -51.76 29.00 0.21
N PRO A 371 -53.01 28.58 0.47
CA PRO A 371 -53.50 27.31 -0.04
C PRO A 371 -53.63 27.36 -1.57
N SER A 372 -53.81 26.22 -2.21
CA SER A 372 -54.06 26.16 -3.65
C SER A 372 -55.36 26.87 -4.05
N GLY A 373 -56.37 26.88 -3.16
CA GLY A 373 -57.72 27.34 -3.48
C GLY A 373 -58.58 26.26 -4.14
N THR A 374 -59.70 26.67 -4.76
CA THR A 374 -60.55 25.74 -5.50
C THR A 374 -59.82 25.21 -6.73
N ILE A 375 -60.03 23.93 -7.06
CA ILE A 375 -59.38 23.26 -8.20
C ILE A 375 -59.88 23.91 -9.49
N PRO A 376 -59.02 24.62 -10.25
CA PRO A 376 -59.45 25.29 -11.47
C PRO A 376 -59.66 24.27 -12.60
N PRO A 377 -60.49 24.59 -13.60
CA PRO A 377 -60.65 23.75 -14.79
C PRO A 377 -59.37 23.65 -15.64
N SER A 378 -58.41 24.56 -15.46
CA SER A 378 -57.10 24.56 -16.10
C SER A 378 -56.02 25.00 -15.10
N PRO A 379 -55.42 24.04 -14.38
CA PRO A 379 -54.40 24.30 -13.35
C PRO A 379 -52.99 24.55 -13.91
#